data_AF-A0A7S2Q7J4-F1
#
_entry.id   AF-A0A7S2Q7J4-F1
#
_cell.length_a   1.000
_cell.length_b   1.000
_cell.length_c   1.000
_cell.angle_alpha   90.00
_cell.angle_beta   90.00
_cell.angle_gamma   90.00
#
_symmetry.space_group_name_H-M   'P 1'
#
loop_
_entity.id
_entity.type
_entity.pdbx_description
1 polymer ?
#
loop_
_entity_poly.entity_id
_entity_poly.type
_entity_poly.pdbx_seq_one_letter_code
_entity_poly.pdbx_strand_id
1 'polypeptide(L)'
;VAQLHGNGTCLCNAPFYGSRCELGECGAGFEYTQDQTNPAHLWVCRPCHTGLYKSAQGNGRPCVPCSHNTYAPTTGSSACRRCESRWLRVKVNEETTSCENA
;
A
#
# COMPACT_ATOMS: atom_id res chain seq x y z
N VAL A 1 -7.02 -22.62 -6.81
CA VAL A 1 -7.59 -23.45 -5.72
C VAL A 1 -7.47 -22.69 -4.42
N ALA A 2 -8.57 -22.10 -3.93
CA ALA A 2 -8.62 -21.49 -2.60
C ALA A 2 -8.71 -22.63 -1.58
N GLN A 3 -7.64 -22.86 -0.81
CA GLN A 3 -7.62 -23.93 0.17
C GLN A 3 -8.30 -23.45 1.46
N LEU A 4 -9.42 -24.07 1.80
CA LEU A 4 -10.08 -23.92 3.10
C LEU A 4 -9.30 -24.69 4.16
N HIS A 5 -8.76 -24.01 5.18
CA HIS A 5 -8.26 -24.66 6.38
C HIS A 5 -8.62 -23.87 7.64
N GLY A 6 -9.35 -24.51 8.56
CA GLY A 6 -10.05 -23.95 9.73
C GLY A 6 -11.46 -24.56 9.83
N ASN A 7 -12.33 -24.13 10.76
CA ASN A 7 -13.75 -24.58 10.84
C ASN A 7 -14.61 -24.11 9.63
N GLY A 8 -14.06 -24.15 8.42
CA GLY A 8 -14.79 -24.10 7.17
C GLY A 8 -15.21 -22.72 6.66
N THR A 9 -14.85 -21.60 7.32
CA THR A 9 -15.52 -20.32 7.01
C THR A 9 -14.64 -19.13 6.60
N CYS A 10 -13.32 -19.13 6.75
CA CYS A 10 -12.51 -17.96 6.42
C CYS A 10 -11.87 -18.05 5.04
N LEU A 11 -12.48 -17.39 4.04
CA LEU A 11 -11.79 -17.02 2.80
C LEU A 11 -10.84 -15.87 3.12
N CYS A 12 -9.56 -16.17 3.35
CA CYS A 12 -8.55 -15.13 3.56
C CYS A 12 -8.33 -14.32 2.27
N ASN A 13 -8.13 -13.01 2.43
CA ASN A 13 -7.65 -12.19 1.33
C ASN A 13 -6.18 -12.51 1.09
N ALA A 14 -5.81 -12.88 -0.14
CA ALA A 14 -4.40 -13.07 -0.48
C ALA A 14 -3.63 -11.75 -0.22
N PRO A 15 -2.42 -11.79 0.37
CA PRO A 15 -1.55 -12.95 0.60
C PRO A 15 -1.70 -13.63 1.98
N PHE A 16 -2.79 -13.38 2.72
CA PHE A 16 -2.96 -13.94 4.07
C PHE A 16 -3.44 -15.39 4.08
N TYR A 17 -2.97 -16.14 5.08
CA TYR A 17 -3.31 -17.54 5.32
C TYR A 17 -3.21 -17.87 6.81
N GLY A 18 -3.52 -19.11 7.19
CA GLY A 18 -3.60 -19.53 8.59
C GLY A 18 -5.05 -19.69 9.07
N SER A 19 -5.23 -20.19 10.29
CA SER A 19 -6.56 -20.52 10.83
C SER A 19 -7.42 -19.29 11.10
N ARG A 20 -6.80 -18.10 11.18
CA ARG A 20 -7.43 -16.79 11.40
C ARG A 20 -6.92 -15.73 10.42
N CYS A 21 -6.33 -16.13 9.28
CA CYS A 21 -5.68 -15.23 8.32
C CYS A 21 -4.60 -14.33 8.96
N GLU A 22 -3.88 -14.89 9.94
CA GLU A 22 -2.89 -14.21 10.78
C GLU A 22 -1.47 -14.27 10.21
N LEU A 23 -1.23 -15.11 9.21
CA LEU A 23 0.05 -15.28 8.54
C LEU A 23 0.03 -14.62 7.16
N GLY A 24 1.15 -14.04 6.75
CA GLY A 24 1.29 -13.35 5.46
C GLY A 24 1.65 -11.88 5.63
N GLU A 25 2.33 -11.32 4.64
CA GLU A 25 2.82 -9.95 4.68
C GLU A 25 2.50 -9.18 3.41
N CYS A 26 2.16 -7.90 3.56
CA CYS A 26 2.02 -7.01 2.42
C CYS A 26 3.37 -6.67 1.80
N GLY A 27 3.46 -6.89 0.49
CA GLY A 27 4.64 -6.56 -0.31
C GLY A 27 4.88 -5.05 -0.43
N ALA A 28 5.98 -4.70 -1.11
CA ALA A 28 6.27 -3.32 -1.46
C ALA A 28 5.10 -2.70 -2.25
N GLY A 29 4.80 -1.44 -1.99
CA GLY A 29 3.64 -0.74 -2.55
C GLY A 29 2.29 -1.02 -1.87
N PHE A 30 2.22 -1.88 -0.84
CA PHE A 30 0.96 -2.20 -0.17
C PHE A 30 1.03 -2.06 1.36
N GLU A 31 0.05 -1.38 1.95
CA GLU A 31 -0.11 -1.23 3.40
C GLU A 31 -1.03 -2.30 3.98
N TYR A 32 -0.67 -2.74 5.19
CA TYR A 32 -1.44 -3.69 5.98
C TYR A 32 -2.55 -2.98 6.74
N THR A 33 -3.81 -3.29 6.44
CA THR A 33 -4.97 -2.63 7.06
C THR A 33 -6.17 -3.57 7.15
N GLN A 34 -7.17 -3.21 7.95
CA GLN A 34 -8.40 -3.99 8.07
C GLN A 34 -9.42 -3.59 7.00
N ASP A 35 -10.07 -4.59 6.43
CA ASP A 35 -11.21 -4.39 5.55
C ASP A 35 -12.48 -4.13 6.37
N GLN A 36 -12.81 -2.85 6.55
CA GLN A 36 -14.02 -2.41 7.24
C GLN A 36 -15.31 -2.74 6.49
N THR A 37 -15.22 -3.13 5.22
CA THR A 37 -16.39 -3.54 4.41
C THR A 37 -16.70 -5.02 4.59
N ASN A 38 -15.75 -5.78 5.14
CA ASN A 38 -15.93 -7.19 5.42
C ASN A 38 -16.48 -7.39 6.84
N PRO A 39 -17.63 -8.06 7.02
CA PRO A 39 -18.22 -8.31 8.34
C PRO A 39 -17.33 -9.17 9.26
N ALA A 40 -16.33 -9.86 8.72
CA ALA A 40 -15.33 -10.62 9.48
C ALA A 40 -14.07 -9.80 9.82
N HIS A 41 -14.00 -8.51 9.45
CA HIS A 41 -12.85 -7.61 9.66
C HIS A 41 -11.51 -8.23 9.26
N LEU A 42 -11.44 -8.78 8.04
CA LEU A 42 -10.24 -9.43 7.54
C LEU A 42 -9.13 -8.42 7.24
N TRP A 43 -7.89 -8.85 7.38
CA TRP A 43 -6.73 -8.07 6.98
C TRP A 43 -6.57 -8.08 5.46
N VAL A 44 -6.17 -6.95 4.91
CA VAL A 44 -5.96 -6.73 3.48
C VAL A 44 -4.70 -5.92 3.22
N CYS A 45 -4.12 -6.15 2.05
CA CYS A 45 -3.05 -5.32 1.52
C CYS A 45 -3.66 -4.26 0.60
N ARG A 46 -3.80 -3.03 1.11
CA ARG A 46 -4.27 -1.91 0.29
C ARG A 46 -3.09 -1.26 -0.43
N PRO A 47 -3.20 -0.97 -1.73
CA PRO A 47 -2.14 -0.29 -2.45
C PRO A 47 -1.92 1.11 -1.84
N CYS A 48 -0.66 1.56 -1.79
CA CYS A 48 -0.35 2.92 -1.41
C CYS A 48 -1.08 3.89 -2.32
N HIS A 49 -1.69 4.93 -1.75
CA HIS A 49 -2.31 5.99 -2.53
C HIS A 49 -1.24 6.76 -3.31
N THR A 50 -1.67 7.46 -4.36
CA THR A 50 -0.79 8.35 -5.13
C THR A 50 -0.09 9.35 -4.21
N GLY A 51 1.18 9.63 -4.47
CA GLY A 51 2.02 10.45 -3.60
C GLY A 51 2.67 9.71 -2.43
N LEU A 52 2.24 8.49 -2.13
CA LEU A 52 2.82 7.62 -1.11
C LEU A 52 3.51 6.41 -1.73
N TYR A 53 4.45 5.82 -1.00
CA TYR A 53 5.14 4.61 -1.40
C TYR A 53 5.46 3.71 -0.20
N LYS A 54 5.79 2.44 -0.50
CA LYS A 54 6.36 1.52 0.48
C LYS A 54 7.45 0.68 -0.17
N SER A 55 8.69 0.84 0.29
CA SER A 55 9.86 0.23 -0.35
C SER A 55 10.08 -1.24 -0.10
N ALA A 56 9.55 -1.78 1.00
CA ALA A 56 9.83 -3.15 1.42
C ALA A 56 8.57 -3.88 1.87
N GLN A 57 8.62 -5.20 1.81
CA GLN A 57 7.61 -6.07 2.41
C GLN A 57 7.56 -5.90 3.93
N GLY A 58 6.40 -6.22 4.52
CA GLY A 58 6.23 -6.37 5.96
C GLY A 58 5.03 -5.58 6.49
N ASN A 59 4.33 -6.12 7.48
CA ASN A 59 3.08 -5.52 7.98
C ASN A 59 3.30 -4.28 8.86
N GLY A 60 4.47 -4.13 9.47
CA GLY A 60 4.82 -2.99 10.32
C GLY A 60 5.24 -1.71 9.58
N ARG A 61 5.20 -1.71 8.24
CA ARG A 61 5.61 -0.56 7.41
C ARG A 61 4.38 0.03 6.71
N PRO A 62 3.93 1.23 7.12
CA PRO A 62 2.85 1.93 6.43
C PRO A 62 3.33 2.49 5.09
N CYS A 63 2.40 2.93 4.27
CA CYS A 63 2.73 3.77 3.13
C CYS A 63 3.18 5.14 3.63
N VAL A 64 4.31 5.63 3.13
CA VAL A 64 4.89 6.91 3.56
C VAL A 64 4.91 7.90 2.40
N PRO A 65 4.77 9.21 2.67
CA PRO A 65 4.80 10.22 1.61
C PRO A 65 6.17 10.27 0.93
N CYS A 66 6.17 10.58 -0.36
CA CYS A 66 7.39 10.86 -1.08
C CYS A 66 8.09 12.13 -0.57
N SER A 67 9.41 12.02 -0.34
CA SER A 67 10.26 13.15 0.05
C SER A 67 10.26 14.27 -1.00
N HIS A 68 10.73 15.45 -0.59
CA HIS A 68 10.88 16.61 -1.49
C HIS A 68 11.59 16.24 -2.80
N ASN A 69 11.14 16.84 -3.91
CA ASN A 69 11.63 16.58 -5.26
C ASN A 69 11.40 15.15 -5.79
N THR A 70 10.51 14.38 -5.14
CA THR A 70 10.11 13.05 -5.61
C THR A 70 8.59 12.86 -5.55
N TYR A 71 8.04 11.96 -6.37
CA TYR A 71 6.61 11.71 -6.50
C TYR A 71 6.30 10.24 -6.80
N ALA A 72 5.12 9.79 -6.39
CA ALA A 72 4.56 8.48 -6.70
C ALA A 72 3.32 8.68 -7.58
N PRO A 73 3.43 8.51 -8.91
CA PRO A 73 2.36 8.88 -9.84
C PRO A 73 1.17 7.91 -9.84
N THR A 74 1.39 6.69 -9.37
CA THR A 74 0.39 5.62 -9.44
C THR A 74 0.17 5.03 -8.07
N THR A 75 -1.03 4.50 -7.84
CA THR A 75 -1.31 3.67 -6.67
C THR A 75 -0.40 2.44 -6.67
N GLY A 76 -0.10 1.91 -5.49
CA GLY A 76 0.76 0.73 -5.35
C GLY A 76 2.24 0.99 -5.58
N SER A 77 2.69 2.25 -5.52
CA SER A 77 4.09 2.60 -5.78
C SER A 77 5.03 1.99 -4.73
N SER A 78 6.02 1.22 -5.17
CA SER A 78 7.08 0.69 -4.30
C SER A 78 8.25 1.67 -4.13
N ALA A 79 8.31 2.74 -4.92
CA ALA A 79 9.36 3.75 -4.85
C ALA A 79 8.84 5.10 -5.36
N CYS A 80 9.46 6.18 -4.89
CA CYS A 80 9.26 7.51 -5.45
C CYS A 80 10.16 7.74 -6.65
N ARG A 81 9.61 8.40 -7.68
CA ARG A 81 10.33 8.87 -8.85
C ARG A 81 10.84 10.28 -8.59
N ARG A 82 12.04 10.63 -9.06
CA ARG A 82 12.50 12.03 -8.99
C ARG A 82 11.74 12.89 -9.98
N CYS A 83 11.47 14.13 -9.59
CA CYS A 83 11.07 15.15 -10.55
C CYS A 83 12.25 15.48 -11.47
N GLU A 84 11.97 15.76 -12.75
CA GLU A 84 12.98 16.23 -13.68
C GLU A 84 13.51 17.61 -13.25
N SER A 85 14.74 17.95 -13.64
CA SER A 85 15.46 19.15 -13.18
C SER A 85 14.77 20.50 -13.47
N ARG A 86 13.70 20.52 -14.27
CA ARG A 86 12.87 21.70 -14.54
C ARG A 86 11.59 21.79 -13.71
N TRP A 87 11.26 20.76 -12.93
CA TRP A 87 10.00 20.63 -12.20
C TRP A 87 10.30 20.41 -10.71
N LEU A 88 9.79 21.29 -9.83
CA LEU A 88 9.98 21.20 -8.38
C LEU A 88 8.67 20.84 -7.70
N ARG A 89 8.72 19.97 -6.69
CA ARG A 89 7.55 19.58 -5.91
C ARG A 89 7.46 20.45 -4.65
N VAL A 90 6.73 21.58 -4.72
CA VAL A 90 6.68 22.61 -3.66
C VAL A 90 5.66 22.30 -2.55
N LYS A 91 4.67 21.41 -2.79
CA LYS A 91 3.75 20.90 -1.76
C LYS A 91 3.46 19.42 -1.97
N VAL A 92 3.39 18.65 -0.88
CA VAL A 92 3.04 17.22 -0.90
C VAL A 92 1.85 17.01 0.03
N ASN A 93 0.66 16.86 -0.55
CA ASN A 93 -0.54 16.33 0.11
C ASN A 93 -1.20 15.28 -0.81
N GLU A 94 -2.30 14.68 -0.37
CA GLU A 94 -3.07 13.71 -1.17
C GLU A 94 -3.59 14.27 -2.51
N GLU A 95 -3.62 15.60 -2.66
CA GLU A 95 -4.13 16.31 -3.85
C GLU A 95 -3.03 16.71 -4.85
N THR A 96 -1.76 16.78 -4.43
CA THR A 96 -0.64 17.26 -5.25
C THR A 96 0.31 16.12 -5.61
N THR A 97 -0.08 15.32 -6.62
CA THR A 97 0.59 14.06 -7.02
C THR A 97 1.54 14.19 -8.22
N SER A 98 1.68 15.38 -8.77
CA SER A 98 2.52 15.72 -9.93
C SER A 98 3.70 16.63 -9.54
N CYS A 99 4.73 16.66 -10.38
CA CYS A 99 5.72 17.73 -10.36
C CYS A 99 5.14 18.89 -11.17
N GLU A 100 5.15 20.10 -10.65
CA GLU A 100 4.66 21.31 -11.33
C GLU A 100 5.85 22.23 -11.64
N ASN A 101 5.69 23.05 -12.68
CA ASN A 101 6.69 24.06 -13.02
C ASN A 101 6.72 25.09 -11.89
N ALA A 102 7.92 25.55 -11.53
CA ALA A 102 8.08 26.71 -10.65
C ALA A 102 7.63 28.00 -11.35
#